data_AF-A0A8J3M426-F1
#
_entry.id   AF-A0A8J3M426-F1
#
_cell.length_a   1.000
_cell.length_b   1.000
_cell.length_c   1.000
_cell.angle_alpha   90.00
_cell.angle_beta   90.00
_cell.angle_gamma   90.00
#
_symmetry.space_group_name_H-M   'P 1'
#
loop_
_entity.id
_entity.type
_entity.pdbx_description
1 polymer ?
#
loop_
_entity_poly.entity_id
_entity_poly.type
_entity_poly.pdbx_seq_one_letter_code
_entity_poly.pdbx_strand_id
1 'polypeptide(L)'
;MTARYDATEKVEGVVQVVILLAVAGMSGAASFTHVHDWTMHNSPAGTGDWFGWANAVISDLIPLGAGLEVRRRRRRGVPVGWYPLALIGAAAALSLAGQIAEAKPGFSGALLASVPALGFLALSKLVLSGPTTGTPAPAASKLADPAPVADSVELVDVPAAVDTPTRPASVVPIPADAFTRVNGTTVRTGAAR
;
A
#
# COMPACT_ATOMS: atom_id res chain seq x y z
N MET A 1 -5.58 42.56 4.22
CA MET A 1 -5.08 42.04 2.92
C MET A 1 -5.08 40.50 2.86
N THR A 2 -5.07 39.78 3.98
CA THR A 2 -5.02 38.31 4.12
C THR A 2 -6.28 37.55 3.69
N ALA A 3 -7.48 38.09 3.89
CA ALA A 3 -8.74 37.37 3.60
C ALA A 3 -9.00 37.08 2.12
N ARG A 4 -8.45 37.89 1.20
CA ARG A 4 -8.57 37.64 -0.25
C ARG A 4 -7.66 36.52 -0.73
N TYR A 5 -6.50 36.31 -0.09
CA TYR A 5 -5.60 35.20 -0.42
C TYR A 5 -6.25 33.85 -0.08
N ASP A 6 -6.91 33.76 1.07
CA ASP A 6 -7.61 32.54 1.51
C ASP A 6 -8.82 32.18 0.61
N ALA A 7 -9.55 33.20 0.11
CA ALA A 7 -10.63 32.97 -0.85
C ALA A 7 -10.11 32.51 -2.22
N THR A 8 -9.02 33.12 -2.72
CA THR A 8 -8.39 32.73 -4.00
C THR A 8 -7.84 31.30 -3.92
N GLU A 9 -7.17 30.94 -2.82
CA GLU A 9 -6.61 29.60 -2.61
C GLU A 9 -7.70 28.51 -2.51
N LYS A 10 -8.82 28.82 -1.86
CA LYS A 10 -10.01 27.94 -1.83
C LYS A 10 -10.61 27.76 -3.22
N VAL A 11 -10.75 28.84 -4.00
CA VAL A 11 -11.26 28.78 -5.37
C VAL A 11 -10.32 27.98 -6.26
N GLU A 12 -9.01 28.19 -6.15
CA GLU A 12 -8.01 27.42 -6.89
C GLU A 12 -8.09 25.93 -6.56
N GLY A 13 -8.20 25.57 -5.28
CA GLY A 13 -8.39 24.19 -4.84
C GLY A 13 -9.68 23.56 -5.38
N VAL A 14 -10.79 24.29 -5.34
CA VAL A 14 -12.08 23.82 -5.91
C VAL A 14 -11.96 23.62 -7.41
N VAL A 15 -11.34 24.56 -8.13
CA VAL A 15 -11.13 24.46 -9.58
C VAL A 15 -10.26 23.25 -9.93
N GLN A 16 -9.18 23.01 -9.19
CA GLN A 16 -8.35 21.81 -9.36
C GLN A 16 -9.14 20.51 -9.16
N VAL A 17 -9.98 20.44 -8.13
CA VAL A 17 -10.85 19.27 -7.89
C VAL A 17 -11.86 19.08 -9.03
N VAL A 18 -12.48 20.16 -9.52
CA VAL A 18 -13.42 20.09 -10.65
C VAL A 18 -12.73 19.61 -11.92
N ILE A 19 -11.54 20.14 -12.24
CA ILE A 19 -10.75 19.68 -13.39
C ILE A 19 -10.43 18.19 -13.26
N LEU A 20 -9.97 17.77 -12.07
CA LEU A 20 -9.66 16.38 -11.79
C LEU A 20 -10.87 15.47 -11.99
N LEU A 21 -12.05 15.85 -11.48
CA LEU A 21 -13.29 15.11 -11.64
C LEU A 21 -13.75 15.05 -13.10
N ALA A 22 -13.64 16.15 -13.84
CA ALA A 22 -14.03 16.21 -15.25
C ALA A 22 -13.13 15.31 -16.11
N VAL A 23 -11.81 15.40 -15.92
CA VAL A 23 -10.83 14.57 -16.64
C VAL A 23 -11.01 13.10 -16.27
N ALA A 24 -11.14 12.77 -14.98
CA ALA A 24 -11.37 11.40 -14.53
C ALA A 24 -12.70 10.84 -15.07
N GLY A 25 -13.77 11.63 -15.06
CA GLY A 25 -15.08 11.23 -15.57
C GLY A 25 -15.07 10.93 -17.07
N MET A 26 -14.50 11.83 -17.87
CA MET A 26 -14.38 11.63 -19.33
C MET A 26 -13.45 10.47 -19.67
N SER A 27 -12.31 10.36 -18.97
CA SER A 27 -11.40 9.22 -19.14
C SER A 27 -12.06 7.90 -18.76
N GLY A 28 -12.82 7.87 -17.67
CA GLY A 28 -13.56 6.68 -17.24
C GLY A 28 -14.65 6.29 -18.22
N ALA A 29 -15.43 7.26 -18.73
CA ALA A 29 -16.44 7.02 -19.74
C ALA A 29 -15.85 6.39 -21.01
N ALA A 30 -14.75 6.95 -21.52
CA ALA A 30 -14.06 6.42 -22.70
C ALA A 30 -13.49 5.02 -22.45
N SER A 31 -12.90 4.78 -21.28
CA SER A 31 -12.35 3.46 -20.89
C SER A 31 -13.46 2.41 -20.82
N PHE A 32 -14.57 2.73 -20.16
CA PHE A 32 -15.70 1.80 -20.02
C PHE A 32 -16.37 1.49 -21.36
N THR A 33 -16.60 2.48 -22.22
CA THR A 33 -17.17 2.25 -23.55
C THR A 33 -16.23 1.39 -24.40
N HIS A 34 -14.93 1.63 -24.28
CA HIS A 34 -13.95 0.86 -25.03
C HIS A 34 -13.89 -0.61 -24.61
N VAL A 35 -13.81 -0.87 -23.30
CA VAL A 35 -13.82 -2.25 -22.77
C VAL A 35 -15.15 -2.94 -23.06
N HIS A 36 -16.27 -2.22 -22.96
CA HIS A 36 -17.59 -2.71 -23.38
C HIS A 36 -17.56 -3.16 -24.84
N ASP A 37 -17.18 -2.27 -25.76
CA ASP A 37 -17.23 -2.54 -27.20
C ASP A 37 -16.30 -3.69 -27.57
N TRP A 38 -15.09 -3.73 -26.99
CA TRP A 38 -14.16 -4.84 -27.17
C TRP A 38 -14.73 -6.15 -26.64
N THR A 39 -15.34 -6.14 -25.46
CA THR A 39 -15.95 -7.34 -24.87
C THR A 39 -17.09 -7.85 -25.75
N MET A 40 -17.95 -6.97 -26.22
CA MET A 40 -19.10 -7.33 -27.05
C MET A 40 -18.66 -7.81 -28.44
N HIS A 41 -17.61 -7.22 -29.02
CA HIS A 41 -17.05 -7.66 -30.30
C HIS A 41 -16.46 -9.07 -30.25
N ASN A 42 -15.93 -9.48 -29.09
CA ASN A 42 -15.32 -10.79 -28.88
C ASN A 42 -16.28 -11.82 -28.24
N SER A 43 -17.53 -11.44 -27.97
CA SER A 43 -18.53 -12.31 -27.37
C SER A 43 -19.38 -13.00 -28.44
N PRO A 44 -19.95 -14.19 -28.15
CA PRO A 44 -20.89 -14.85 -29.06
C PRO A 44 -22.06 -13.95 -29.44
N ALA A 45 -22.56 -14.11 -30.67
CA ALA A 45 -23.76 -13.39 -31.12
C ALA A 45 -24.96 -13.69 -30.19
N GLY A 46 -25.69 -12.65 -29.80
CA GLY A 46 -26.80 -12.76 -28.85
C GLY A 46 -26.40 -12.60 -27.38
N THR A 47 -25.12 -12.35 -27.07
CA THR A 47 -24.71 -11.92 -25.73
C THR A 47 -25.37 -10.57 -25.40
N GLY A 48 -25.91 -10.42 -24.19
CA GLY A 48 -26.56 -9.17 -23.77
C GLY A 48 -25.55 -8.08 -23.41
N ASP A 49 -25.84 -6.82 -23.75
CA ASP A 49 -24.98 -5.64 -23.49
C ASP A 49 -24.51 -5.51 -22.03
N TRP A 50 -25.33 -5.97 -21.08
CA TRP A 50 -24.98 -5.95 -19.66
C TRP A 50 -23.65 -6.66 -19.35
N PHE A 51 -23.28 -7.66 -20.16
CA PHE A 51 -22.03 -8.41 -19.99
C PHE A 51 -20.80 -7.54 -20.26
N GLY A 52 -20.83 -6.74 -21.34
CA GLY A 52 -19.76 -5.78 -21.64
C GLY A 52 -19.59 -4.74 -20.55
N TRP A 53 -20.71 -4.21 -20.03
CA TRP A 53 -20.70 -3.26 -18.92
C TRP A 53 -20.20 -3.87 -17.62
N ALA A 54 -20.59 -5.12 -17.31
CA ALA A 54 -20.13 -5.83 -16.13
C ALA A 54 -18.62 -6.07 -16.18
N ASN A 55 -18.09 -6.52 -17.33
CA ASN A 55 -16.66 -6.73 -17.51
C ASN A 55 -15.89 -5.41 -17.34
N ALA A 56 -16.36 -4.33 -17.99
CA ALA A 56 -15.76 -3.00 -17.86
C ALA A 56 -15.68 -2.53 -16.40
N VAL A 57 -16.76 -2.68 -15.63
CA VAL A 57 -16.82 -2.27 -14.22
C VAL A 57 -15.90 -3.12 -13.34
N ILE A 58 -15.89 -4.45 -13.50
CA ILE A 58 -15.09 -5.36 -12.68
C ILE A 58 -13.59 -5.13 -12.94
N SER A 59 -13.19 -5.04 -14.20
CA SER A 59 -11.80 -4.84 -14.60
C SER A 59 -11.19 -3.55 -14.04
N ASP A 60 -11.98 -2.49 -13.87
CA ASP A 60 -11.50 -1.21 -13.36
C ASP A 60 -11.67 -1.05 -11.83
N LEU A 61 -12.70 -1.65 -11.22
CA LEU A 61 -12.91 -1.57 -9.76
C LEU A 61 -11.91 -2.41 -8.97
N ILE A 62 -11.46 -3.57 -9.49
CA ILE A 62 -10.51 -4.44 -8.79
C ILE A 62 -9.16 -3.73 -8.54
N PRO A 63 -8.50 -3.13 -9.56
CA PRO A 63 -7.26 -2.39 -9.37
C PRO A 63 -7.43 -1.16 -8.47
N LEU A 64 -8.55 -0.44 -8.58
CA LEU A 64 -8.85 0.70 -7.73
C LEU A 64 -9.02 0.29 -6.26
N GLY A 65 -9.76 -0.79 -6.01
CA GLY A 65 -9.92 -1.38 -4.68
C GLY A 65 -8.57 -1.81 -4.08
N ALA A 66 -7.72 -2.45 -4.89
CA ALA A 66 -6.35 -2.80 -4.48
C ALA A 66 -5.53 -1.55 -4.12
N GLY A 67 -5.59 -0.49 -4.94
CA GLY A 67 -4.92 0.78 -4.67
C GLY A 67 -5.38 1.46 -3.37
N LEU A 68 -6.69 1.46 -3.11
CA LEU A 68 -7.26 1.99 -1.87
C LEU A 68 -6.81 1.18 -0.64
N GLU A 69 -6.72 -0.15 -0.76
CA GLU A 69 -6.20 -1.01 0.31
C GLU A 69 -4.71 -0.74 0.57
N VAL A 70 -3.88 -0.58 -0.47
CA VAL A 70 -2.47 -0.16 -0.33
C VAL A 70 -2.39 1.18 0.43
N ARG A 71 -3.20 2.17 0.03
CA ARG A 71 -3.25 3.48 0.68
C ARG A 71 -3.67 3.36 2.14
N ARG A 72 -4.70 2.56 2.43
CA ARG A 72 -5.22 2.31 3.78
C ARG A 72 -4.15 1.68 4.68
N ARG A 73 -3.43 0.67 4.19
CA ARG A 73 -2.35 0.01 4.94
C ARG A 73 -1.19 0.95 5.23
N ARG A 74 -0.74 1.71 4.22
CA ARG A 74 0.32 2.71 4.39
C ARG A 74 -0.03 3.77 5.44
N ARG A 75 -1.28 4.25 5.45
CA ARG A 75 -1.75 5.20 6.47
C ARG A 75 -1.76 4.62 7.89
N ARG A 76 -1.89 3.29 8.03
CA ARG A 76 -1.91 2.58 9.31
C ARG A 76 -0.53 2.05 9.71
N GLY A 77 0.53 2.34 8.94
CA GLY A 77 1.87 1.79 9.18
C GLY A 77 1.97 0.27 9.01
N VAL A 78 0.98 -0.36 8.36
CA VAL A 78 0.93 -1.81 8.16
C VAL A 78 1.65 -2.17 6.86
N PRO A 79 2.49 -3.22 6.82
CA PRO A 79 3.14 -3.65 5.60
C PRO A 79 2.12 -4.00 4.50
N VAL A 80 2.43 -3.55 3.28
CA VAL A 80 1.65 -3.84 2.08
C VAL A 80 2.09 -5.20 1.55
N GLY A 81 1.17 -6.16 1.49
CA GLY A 81 1.44 -7.48 0.93
C GLY A 81 1.64 -7.43 -0.59
N TRP A 82 2.23 -8.49 -1.16
CA TRP A 82 2.51 -8.58 -2.59
C TRP A 82 1.24 -8.61 -3.45
N TYR A 83 0.15 -9.20 -2.95
CA TYR A 83 -1.10 -9.40 -3.69
C TYR A 83 -1.72 -8.11 -4.25
N PRO A 84 -2.01 -7.05 -3.45
CA PRO A 84 -2.57 -5.81 -3.99
C PRO A 84 -1.60 -5.08 -4.94
N LEU A 85 -0.28 -5.22 -4.74
CA LEU A 85 0.72 -4.67 -5.67
C LEU A 85 0.72 -5.42 -7.00
N ALA A 86 0.58 -6.74 -6.97
CA ALA A 86 0.47 -7.57 -8.16
C ALA A 86 -0.80 -7.25 -8.96
N LEU A 87 -1.93 -7.03 -8.30
CA LEU A 87 -3.17 -6.60 -8.97
C LEU A 87 -3.01 -5.26 -9.69
N ILE A 88 -2.41 -4.27 -9.03
CA ILE A 88 -2.16 -2.95 -9.65
C ILE A 88 -1.17 -3.09 -10.81
N GLY A 89 -0.09 -3.86 -10.64
CA GLY A 89 0.91 -4.09 -11.68
C GLY A 89 0.36 -4.82 -12.90
N ALA A 90 -0.46 -5.85 -12.68
CA ALA A 90 -1.11 -6.59 -13.75
C ALA A 90 -2.10 -5.71 -14.52
N ALA A 91 -2.89 -4.90 -13.82
CA ALA A 91 -3.82 -3.96 -14.46
C ALA A 91 -3.09 -2.91 -15.31
N ALA A 92 -1.99 -2.35 -14.80
CA ALA A 92 -1.16 -1.41 -15.56
C ALA A 92 -0.55 -2.07 -16.81
N ALA A 93 -0.06 -3.30 -16.69
CA ALA A 93 0.51 -4.05 -17.81
C ALA A 93 -0.56 -4.38 -18.87
N LEU A 94 -1.75 -4.81 -18.46
CA LEU A 94 -2.88 -5.07 -19.36
C LEU A 94 -3.36 -3.80 -20.07
N SER A 95 -3.44 -2.67 -19.36
CA SER A 95 -3.81 -1.37 -19.95
C SER A 95 -2.81 -0.94 -21.03
N LEU A 96 -1.52 -1.09 -20.77
CA LEU A 96 -0.47 -0.79 -21.73
C LEU A 96 -0.51 -1.74 -22.94
N ALA A 97 -0.78 -3.03 -22.69
CA ALA A 97 -0.90 -4.04 -23.74
C ALA A 97 -2.09 -3.76 -24.68
N GLY A 98 -3.24 -3.35 -24.14
CA GLY A 98 -4.41 -2.98 -24.95
C GLY A 98 -4.10 -1.81 -25.89
N GLN A 99 -3.38 -0.80 -25.41
CA GLN A 99 -2.97 0.35 -26.23
C GLN A 99 -1.99 -0.04 -27.34
N ILE A 100 -1.05 -0.95 -27.06
CA ILE A 100 -0.13 -1.47 -28.08
C ILE A 100 -0.87 -2.34 -29.10
N ALA A 101 -1.90 -3.08 -28.68
CA ALA A 101 -2.69 -3.93 -29.56
C ALA A 101 -3.52 -3.14 -30.59
N GLU A 102 -3.96 -1.92 -30.24
CA GLU A 102 -4.71 -1.03 -31.16
C GLU A 102 -3.83 -0.04 -31.93
N ALA A 103 -2.60 0.17 -31.47
CA ALA A 103 -1.68 1.10 -32.10
C ALA A 103 -1.39 0.72 -33.56
N LYS A 104 -1.28 1.73 -34.44
CA LYS A 104 -0.72 1.51 -35.78
C LYS A 104 0.66 0.85 -35.64
N PRO A 105 0.99 -0.16 -36.48
CA PRO A 105 2.25 -0.87 -36.36
C PRO A 105 3.43 0.12 -36.52
N GLY A 106 4.21 0.27 -35.45
CA GLY A 106 5.37 1.17 -35.39
C GLY A 106 5.61 1.75 -34.00
N PHE A 107 6.86 2.15 -33.73
CA PHE A 107 7.29 2.70 -32.43
C PHE A 107 6.56 3.99 -32.07
N SER A 108 6.33 4.88 -33.04
CA SER A 108 5.59 6.13 -32.83
C SER A 108 4.11 5.88 -32.51
N GLY A 109 3.50 4.86 -33.12
CA GLY A 109 2.13 4.43 -32.82
C GLY A 109 2.00 3.92 -31.39
N ALA A 110 2.92 3.05 -30.96
CA ALA A 110 2.94 2.54 -29.59
C ALA A 110 3.19 3.66 -28.55
N LEU A 111 4.08 4.60 -28.85
CA LEU A 111 4.41 5.71 -27.95
C LEU A 111 3.21 6.67 -27.79
N LEU A 112 2.58 7.06 -28.89
CA LEU A 112 1.36 7.89 -28.86
C LEU A 112 0.19 7.16 -28.19
N ALA A 113 0.04 5.85 -28.44
CA ALA A 113 -0.99 5.03 -27.81
C ALA A 113 -0.80 4.85 -26.31
N SER A 114 0.44 4.96 -25.79
CA SER A 114 0.74 4.82 -24.35
C SER A 114 0.38 6.06 -23.52
N VAL A 115 0.22 7.22 -24.16
CA VAL A 115 -0.03 8.51 -23.48
C VAL A 115 -1.27 8.47 -22.56
N PRO A 116 -2.43 7.91 -22.99
CA PRO A 116 -3.61 7.80 -22.14
C PRO A 116 -3.40 6.92 -20.90
N ALA A 117 -2.75 5.74 -21.01
CA ALA A 117 -2.48 4.90 -19.83
C ALA A 117 -1.58 5.62 -18.82
N LEU A 118 -0.53 6.29 -19.31
CA LEU A 118 0.39 7.04 -18.45
C LEU A 118 -0.32 8.21 -17.77
N GLY A 119 -1.22 8.89 -18.47
CA GLY A 119 -2.09 9.93 -17.89
C GLY A 119 -2.96 9.38 -16.76
N PHE A 120 -3.63 8.24 -16.97
CA PHE A 120 -4.47 7.61 -15.96
C PHE A 120 -3.67 7.13 -14.73
N LEU A 121 -2.48 6.56 -14.94
CA LEU A 121 -1.58 6.15 -13.84
C LEU A 121 -1.08 7.35 -13.04
N ALA A 122 -0.68 8.43 -13.71
CA ALA A 122 -0.27 9.66 -13.05
C ALA A 122 -1.41 10.26 -12.23
N LEU A 123 -2.63 10.27 -12.79
CA LEU A 123 -3.84 10.74 -12.11
C LEU A 123 -4.19 9.88 -10.90
N SER A 124 -4.21 8.56 -11.07
CA SER A 124 -4.49 7.60 -10.00
C SER A 124 -3.48 7.74 -8.86
N LYS A 125 -2.19 7.91 -9.19
CA LYS A 125 -1.15 8.22 -8.20
C LYS A 125 -1.43 9.55 -7.49
N LEU A 126 -1.74 10.62 -8.22
CA LEU A 126 -2.07 11.92 -7.63
C LEU A 126 -3.24 11.82 -6.63
N VAL A 127 -4.32 11.15 -7.03
CA VAL A 127 -5.52 10.93 -6.20
C VAL A 127 -5.21 10.09 -4.95
N LEU A 128 -4.41 9.05 -5.09
CA LEU A 128 -4.04 8.16 -3.98
C LEU A 128 -2.97 8.74 -3.06
N SER A 129 -2.05 9.55 -3.57
CA SER A 129 -0.95 10.13 -2.81
C SER A 129 -1.45 11.07 -1.72
N GLY A 130 -2.60 11.72 -1.90
CA GLY A 130 -3.11 12.74 -0.97
C GLY A 130 -2.20 13.96 -0.89
N PRO A 131 -2.68 15.10 -0.38
CA PRO A 131 -1.80 16.24 -0.12
C PRO A 131 -0.75 15.80 0.89
N THR A 132 0.53 15.96 0.55
CA THR A 132 1.61 16.10 1.52
C THR A 132 1.30 17.35 2.33
N THR A 133 0.42 17.25 3.33
CA THR A 133 0.44 18.19 4.45
C THR A 133 1.87 18.14 4.95
N GLY A 134 2.59 19.25 4.77
CA GLY A 134 3.99 19.36 5.14
C GLY A 134 4.19 18.75 6.50
N THR A 135 4.97 17.68 6.55
CA THR A 135 5.52 17.17 7.80
C THR A 135 6.09 18.38 8.53
N PRO A 136 5.63 18.73 9.74
CA PRO A 136 6.38 19.66 10.56
C PRO A 136 7.78 19.07 10.65
N ALA A 137 8.79 19.82 10.15
CA ALA A 137 10.17 19.44 10.31
C ALA A 137 10.36 18.99 11.76
N PRO A 138 11.03 17.85 12.03
CA PRO A 138 11.33 17.47 13.41
C PRO A 138 11.98 18.69 14.05
N ALA A 139 11.35 19.24 15.09
CA ALA A 139 11.96 20.31 15.87
C ALA A 139 13.34 19.80 16.24
N ALA A 140 14.37 20.48 15.76
CA ALA A 140 15.75 20.17 16.11
C ALA A 140 15.79 20.12 17.64
N SER A 141 15.94 18.92 18.19
CA SER A 141 16.15 18.74 19.62
C SER A 141 17.44 19.47 19.90
N LYS A 142 17.32 20.65 20.52
CA LYS A 142 18.42 21.48 20.96
C LYS A 142 19.27 20.56 21.83
N LEU A 143 20.44 20.16 21.36
CA LEU A 143 21.43 19.46 22.17
C LEU A 143 21.57 20.27 23.45
N ALA A 144 21.17 19.69 24.58
CA ALA A 144 21.54 20.23 25.87
C ALA A 144 23.06 20.11 25.96
N ASP A 145 23.73 21.25 26.16
CA ASP A 145 25.14 21.29 26.53
C ASP A 145 25.39 20.35 27.71
N PRO A 146 26.45 19.51 27.70
CA PRO A 146 26.84 18.79 28.89
C PRO A 146 27.43 19.80 29.88
N ALA A 147 26.71 20.04 30.97
CA ALA A 147 27.25 20.75 32.13
C ALA A 147 28.44 19.96 32.72
N PRO A 148 29.51 20.64 33.18
CA PRO A 148 30.66 19.97 33.78
C PRO A 148 30.25 19.39 35.14
N VAL A 149 30.39 18.07 35.29
CA VAL A 149 30.17 17.37 36.56
C VAL A 149 31.39 17.65 37.44
N ALA A 150 31.18 18.39 38.52
CA ALA A 150 32.18 18.61 39.54
C ALA A 150 32.36 17.33 40.38
N ASP A 151 33.61 16.95 40.60
CA ASP A 151 34.09 16.00 41.60
C ASP A 151 33.54 16.32 43.00
N SER A 152 33.14 15.28 43.76
CA SER A 152 33.56 15.03 45.16
C SER A 152 32.82 13.84 45.80
N VAL A 153 33.53 12.71 45.82
CA VAL A 153 33.71 11.66 46.86
C VAL A 153 32.63 11.46 47.96
N GLU A 154 32.15 10.22 48.11
CA GLU A 154 32.21 9.50 49.41
C GLU A 154 32.19 7.97 49.18
N LEU A 155 33.34 7.33 49.44
CA LEU A 155 33.48 5.87 49.52
C LEU A 155 32.78 5.37 50.80
N VAL A 156 31.82 4.47 50.65
CA VAL A 156 31.38 3.61 51.77
C VAL A 156 31.77 2.18 51.45
N ASP A 157 32.76 1.71 52.21
CA ASP A 157 33.30 0.35 52.23
C ASP A 157 32.30 -0.59 52.94
N VAL A 158 31.81 -1.63 52.26
CA VAL A 158 31.08 -2.75 52.89
C VAL A 158 31.53 -4.07 52.23
N PRO A 159 31.90 -5.10 53.00
CA PRO A 159 32.86 -6.12 52.56
C PRO A 159 32.27 -7.20 51.63
N ALA A 160 33.17 -7.75 50.82
CA ALA A 160 32.95 -8.85 49.89
C ALA A 160 32.52 -10.15 50.58
N ALA A 161 31.33 -10.63 50.25
CA ALA A 161 30.94 -12.03 50.42
C ALA A 161 30.89 -12.69 49.03
N VAL A 162 31.91 -13.49 48.75
CA VAL A 162 31.96 -14.39 47.60
C VAL A 162 31.22 -15.65 47.98
N ASP A 163 30.09 -15.94 47.32
CA ASP A 163 29.57 -17.31 47.27
C ASP A 163 28.77 -17.57 45.97
N THR A 164 29.49 -18.21 45.05
CA THR A 164 29.10 -19.24 44.06
C THR A 164 27.89 -19.04 43.13
N PRO A 165 28.08 -19.06 41.78
CA PRO A 165 26.97 -19.06 40.83
C PRO A 165 26.19 -20.38 40.89
N THR A 166 24.88 -20.30 41.13
CA THR A 166 23.96 -21.44 41.01
C THR A 166 23.92 -21.91 39.56
N ARG A 167 24.47 -23.10 39.32
CA ARG A 167 24.41 -23.86 38.07
C ARG A 167 22.96 -24.02 37.59
N PRO A 168 22.66 -23.86 36.29
CA PRO A 168 21.31 -24.04 35.77
C PRO A 168 20.81 -25.48 36.01
N ALA A 169 19.53 -25.59 36.36
CA ALA A 169 18.87 -26.85 36.65
C ALA A 169 19.04 -27.86 35.51
N SER A 170 19.35 -29.10 35.90
CA SER A 170 19.38 -30.29 35.05
C SER A 170 18.09 -30.40 34.21
N VAL A 171 18.23 -30.41 32.88
CA VAL A 171 17.13 -30.73 31.97
C VAL A 171 16.87 -32.23 32.10
N VAL A 172 15.77 -32.59 32.75
CA VAL A 172 15.28 -33.97 32.80
C VAL A 172 14.95 -34.41 31.37
N PRO A 173 15.49 -35.54 30.86
CA PRO A 173 15.08 -36.08 29.58
C PRO A 173 13.61 -36.47 29.63
N ILE A 174 12.79 -35.90 28.75
CA ILE A 174 11.40 -36.34 28.58
C ILE A 174 11.43 -37.72 27.91
N PRO A 175 10.77 -38.74 28.48
CA PRO A 175 10.77 -40.07 27.91
C PRO A 175 9.94 -40.07 26.61
N ALA A 176 10.40 -40.83 25.60
CA ALA A 176 9.93 -40.76 24.21
C ALA A 176 8.47 -41.20 24.02
N ASP A 177 7.91 -41.87 25.01
CA ASP A 177 6.53 -42.32 25.13
C ASP A 177 5.55 -41.22 25.60
N ALA A 178 6.06 -40.06 26.02
CA ALA A 178 5.24 -38.89 26.32
C ALA A 178 4.55 -38.28 25.07
N PHE A 179 4.89 -38.76 23.87
CA PHE A 179 4.32 -38.32 22.60
C PHE A 179 3.51 -39.45 21.96
N THR A 180 2.18 -39.37 22.00
CA THR A 180 1.34 -40.25 21.18
C THR A 180 1.14 -39.62 19.80
N ARG A 181 1.51 -40.37 18.74
CA ARG A 181 1.26 -39.95 17.35
C ARG A 181 -0.23 -40.11 17.05
N VAL A 182 -0.92 -39.00 16.81
CA VAL A 182 -2.19 -39.02 16.10
C VAL A 182 -1.96 -38.31 14.77
N ASN A 183 -1.94 -39.10 13.68
CA ASN A 183 -1.84 -38.63 12.29
C ASN A 183 -0.72 -37.60 12.02
N GLY A 184 0.53 -37.99 12.31
CA GLY A 184 1.74 -37.35 11.75
C GLY A 184 2.14 -35.98 12.29
N THR A 185 1.45 -35.41 13.28
CA THR A 185 1.86 -34.17 13.96
C THR A 185 1.88 -34.35 15.47
N THR A 186 2.98 -33.95 16.12
CA THR A 186 3.18 -34.10 17.57
C THR A 186 2.48 -32.95 18.31
N VAL A 187 1.52 -33.26 19.19
CA VAL A 187 0.86 -32.26 20.05
C VAL A 187 1.20 -32.52 21.52
N ARG A 188 1.59 -31.47 22.25
CA ARG A 188 1.92 -31.50 23.68
C ARG A 188 0.63 -31.42 24.51
N THR A 189 0.28 -32.49 25.22
CA THR A 189 -0.88 -32.47 26.14
C THR A 189 -0.50 -31.77 27.44
N GLY A 190 -0.98 -30.55 27.63
CA GLY A 190 -0.89 -29.86 28.92
C GLY A 190 -1.90 -30.45 29.89
N ALA A 191 -1.44 -31.16 30.93
CA ALA A 191 -2.27 -31.63 32.01
C ALA A 191 -2.68 -30.45 32.92
N ALA A 192 -3.98 -30.25 33.05
CA ALA A 192 -4.57 -29.41 34.09
C ALA A 192 -4.70 -30.23 35.38
N ARG A 193 -4.11 -29.74 36.47
CA ARG A 193 -4.67 -29.67 37.83
C ARG A 193 -3.72 -28.94 38.77
#